data_AF-A0A970X432-F1
#
_entry.id   AF-A0A970X432-F1
#
_cell.length_a   1.000
_cell.length_b   1.000
_cell.length_c   1.000
_cell.angle_alpha   90.00
_cell.angle_beta   90.00
_cell.angle_gamma   90.00
#
_symmetry.space_group_name_H-M   'P 1'
#
loop_
_entity.id
_entity.type
_entity.pdbx_description
1 polymer ?
#
loop_
_entity_poly.entity_id
_entity_poly.type
_entity_poly.pdbx_seq_one_letter_code
_entity_poly.pdbx_strand_id
1 'polypeptide(L)'
;MYRQLFQRLWQVLRFPAPFWASVAEVGDDKKTYQTEYLYPLAGMAALTAFISAFFDGDLTFKQQLTEGVQLFVLSFGSVFLGLFLSAWILDKLFVRFIGTPADYKKAEILVAYTLTPVLVVSILTRLFSELWF
;
A
#
# COMPACT_ATOMS: atom_id res chain seq x y z
N MET A 1 4.97 -11.41 -11.87
CA MET A 1 4.24 -10.90 -10.69
C MET A 1 5.14 -10.69 -9.47
N TYR A 2 5.43 -11.67 -8.60
CA TYR A 2 6.18 -11.41 -7.34
C TYR A 2 7.56 -10.78 -7.53
N ARG A 3 8.32 -11.23 -8.54
CA ARG A 3 9.65 -10.66 -8.84
C ARG A 3 9.59 -9.14 -9.14
N GLN A 4 8.59 -8.70 -9.91
CA GLN A 4 8.40 -7.28 -10.24
C GLN A 4 7.99 -6.47 -9.02
N LEU A 5 7.08 -7.02 -8.20
CA LEU A 5 6.67 -6.42 -6.93
C LEU A 5 7.89 -6.15 -6.03
N PHE A 6 8.70 -7.17 -5.75
CA PHE A 6 9.90 -7.04 -4.92
C PHE A 6 10.94 -6.09 -5.52
N GLN A 7 11.16 -6.13 -6.83
CA GLN A 7 12.07 -5.20 -7.50
C GLN A 7 11.61 -3.75 -7.35
N ARG A 8 10.34 -3.46 -7.62
CA ARG A 8 9.77 -2.11 -7.47
C ARG A 8 9.80 -1.66 -6.00
N LEU A 9 9.42 -2.53 -5.06
CA LEU A 9 9.52 -2.25 -3.62
C LEU A 9 10.95 -1.86 -3.23
N TRP A 10 11.93 -2.66 -3.65
CA TRP A 10 13.32 -2.41 -3.35
C TRP A 10 13.83 -1.10 -3.93
N GLN A 11 13.46 -0.79 -5.17
CA GLN A 11 13.83 0.47 -5.83
C GLN A 11 13.25 1.69 -5.11
N VAL A 12 11.96 1.67 -4.80
CA VAL A 12 11.28 2.77 -4.08
C VAL A 12 11.94 3.04 -2.73
N LEU A 13 12.24 1.98 -1.97
CA LEU A 13 12.79 2.12 -0.62
C LEU A 13 14.27 2.48 -0.61
N ARG A 14 15.08 1.84 -1.45
CA ARG A 14 16.54 1.98 -1.40
C ARG A 14 17.05 3.14 -2.26
N PHE A 15 16.36 3.42 -3.36
CA PHE A 15 16.81 4.38 -4.36
C PHE A 15 15.67 5.31 -4.80
N PRO A 16 15.08 6.10 -3.88
CA PRO A 16 13.89 6.90 -4.17
C PRO A 16 14.14 7.96 -5.26
N ALA A 17 15.28 8.66 -5.24
CA ALA A 17 15.57 9.71 -6.22
C ALA A 17 15.62 9.19 -7.68
N PRO A 18 16.42 8.16 -8.02
CA PRO A 18 16.42 7.61 -9.38
C PRO A 18 15.10 6.91 -9.73
N PHE A 19 14.40 6.33 -8.74
CA PHE A 19 13.08 5.77 -8.95
C PHE A 19 12.10 6.85 -9.45
N TRP A 20 11.97 7.98 -8.75
CA TRP A 20 11.09 9.06 -9.16
C TRP A 20 11.48 9.69 -10.50
N ALA A 21 12.78 9.79 -10.80
CA ALA A 21 13.23 10.23 -12.12
C ALA A 21 12.72 9.30 -13.22
N SER A 22 12.81 7.98 -13.02
CA SER A 22 12.33 7.00 -14.00
C SER A 22 10.80 7.04 -14.20
N VAL A 23 10.05 7.22 -13.10
CA VAL A 23 8.58 7.35 -13.13
C VAL A 23 8.17 8.64 -13.84
N ALA A 24 8.91 9.73 -13.66
CA ALA A 24 8.63 11.01 -14.32
C ALA A 24 8.90 10.96 -15.84
N GLU A 25 9.94 10.24 -16.26
CA GLU A 25 10.35 10.14 -17.66
C GLU A 25 9.51 9.14 -18.47
N VAL A 26 9.37 7.91 -17.95
CA VAL A 26 8.71 6.81 -18.66
C VAL A 26 7.21 6.76 -18.37
N GLY A 27 6.80 7.31 -17.23
CA GLY A 27 5.47 7.07 -16.67
C GLY A 27 5.30 5.64 -16.19
N ASP A 28 4.12 5.35 -15.64
CA ASP A 28 3.70 3.98 -15.34
C ASP A 28 2.33 3.74 -15.95
N ASP A 29 2.13 2.55 -16.54
CA ASP A 29 0.81 2.19 -17.02
C ASP A 29 -0.11 1.91 -15.83
N LYS A 30 -1.33 2.47 -15.88
CA LYS A 30 -2.27 2.41 -14.75
C LYS A 30 -2.60 0.96 -14.39
N LYS A 31 -2.87 0.14 -15.41
CA LYS A 31 -3.24 -1.25 -15.21
C LYS A 31 -2.05 -2.03 -14.66
N THR A 32 -0.87 -1.87 -15.27
CA THR A 32 0.34 -2.57 -14.85
C THR A 32 0.71 -2.27 -13.40
N TYR A 33 0.81 -1.00 -12.98
CA TYR A 33 1.19 -0.70 -11.59
C TYR A 33 0.12 -1.17 -10.60
N GLN A 34 -1.17 -1.09 -10.95
CA GLN A 34 -2.23 -1.57 -10.08
C GLN A 34 -2.16 -3.08 -9.87
N THR A 35 -2.07 -3.87 -10.95
CA THR A 35 -2.13 -5.34 -10.86
C THR A 35 -0.83 -5.97 -10.42
N GLU A 36 0.31 -5.40 -10.80
CA GLU A 36 1.63 -5.99 -10.51
C GLU A 36 2.26 -5.47 -9.22
N TYR A 37 1.78 -4.33 -8.69
CA TYR A 37 2.40 -3.67 -7.54
C TYR A 37 1.40 -3.32 -6.43
N LEU A 38 0.45 -2.42 -6.69
CA LEU A 38 -0.42 -1.87 -5.63
C LEU A 38 -1.30 -2.95 -5.00
N TYR A 39 -2.05 -3.72 -5.80
CA TYR A 39 -2.99 -4.70 -5.26
C TYR A 39 -2.28 -5.84 -4.53
N PRO A 40 -1.17 -6.41 -5.05
CA PRO A 40 -0.38 -7.37 -4.30
C PRO A 40 0.16 -6.81 -2.97
N LEU A 41 0.66 -5.57 -2.95
CA LEU A 41 1.17 -4.94 -1.73
C LEU A 41 0.08 -4.72 -0.68
N ALA A 42 -1.06 -4.17 -1.08
CA ALA A 42 -2.23 -4.00 -0.21
C ALA A 42 -2.74 -5.36 0.31
N GLY A 43 -2.75 -6.38 -0.55
CA GLY A 43 -3.09 -7.75 -0.18
C GLY A 43 -2.16 -8.32 0.89
N MET A 44 -0.85 -8.15 0.76
CA MET A 44 0.11 -8.58 1.79
C MET A 44 -0.10 -7.83 3.12
N ALA A 45 -0.34 -6.52 3.08
CA ALA A 45 -0.65 -5.74 4.27
C ALA A 45 -1.95 -6.21 4.97
N ALA A 46 -2.97 -6.56 4.20
CA ALA A 46 -4.22 -7.10 4.74
C ALA A 46 -4.06 -8.53 5.28
N LEU A 47 -3.30 -9.39 4.59
CA LEU A 47 -3.01 -10.75 5.04
C LEU A 47 -2.21 -10.77 6.34
N THR A 48 -1.26 -9.85 6.51
CA THR A 48 -0.55 -9.74 7.80
C THR A 48 -1.47 -9.28 8.94
N ALA A 49 -2.45 -8.41 8.66
CA ALA A 49 -3.50 -8.05 9.62
C ALA A 49 -4.42 -9.24 9.96
N PHE A 50 -4.72 -10.08 8.98
CA PHE A 50 -5.51 -11.29 9.20
C PHE A 50 -4.79 -12.26 10.13
N ILE A 51 -3.51 -12.51 9.85
CA ILE A 51 -2.70 -13.47 10.59
C ILE A 51 -2.46 -13.00 12.03
N SER A 52 -2.37 -11.68 12.28
CA SER A 52 -2.15 -11.15 13.64
C SER A 52 -3.26 -11.55 14.62
N ALA A 53 -4.50 -11.76 14.16
CA ALA A 53 -5.61 -12.19 15.03
C ALA A 53 -5.45 -13.59 15.63
N PHE A 54 -4.54 -14.42 15.10
CA PHE A 54 -4.31 -15.79 15.59
C PHE A 54 -3.28 -15.88 16.71
N PHE A 55 -2.65 -14.77 17.06
CA PHE A 55 -1.68 -14.72 18.17
C PHE A 55 -2.33 -14.35 19.51
N ASP A 56 -3.60 -13.95 19.52
CA ASP A 56 -4.35 -13.75 20.75
C ASP A 56 -4.77 -15.11 21.34
N GLY A 57 -4.05 -15.55 22.37
CA GLY A 57 -4.24 -16.84 23.05
C GLY A 57 -5.51 -16.94 23.90
N ASP A 58 -6.18 -15.83 24.20
CA ASP A 58 -7.39 -15.80 25.04
C ASP A 58 -8.67 -16.09 24.23
N LEU A 59 -8.58 -16.04 22.91
CA LEU A 59 -9.72 -16.21 22.00
C LEU A 59 -9.87 -17.66 21.52
N THR A 60 -11.12 -18.10 21.36
CA THR A 60 -11.42 -19.34 20.63
C THR A 60 -11.08 -19.17 19.14
N PHE A 61 -10.75 -20.27 18.44
CA PHE A 61 -10.47 -20.23 17.00
C PHE A 61 -11.56 -19.53 16.17
N LYS A 62 -12.84 -19.69 16.56
CA LYS A 62 -13.96 -19.02 15.88
C LYS A 62 -13.90 -17.49 16.06
N GLN A 63 -13.52 -17.03 17.24
CA GLN A 63 -13.33 -15.60 17.51
C GLN A 63 -12.12 -15.05 16.75
N GLN A 64 -10.98 -15.74 16.81
CA GLN A 64 -9.77 -15.37 16.05
C GLN A 64 -10.05 -15.27 14.55
N LEU A 65 -10.77 -16.22 13.97
CA LEU A 65 -11.15 -16.19 12.56
C LEU A 65 -12.07 -15.01 12.24
N THR A 66 -13.05 -14.73 13.11
CA THR A 66 -13.99 -13.60 12.92
C THR A 66 -13.23 -12.27 12.95
N GLU A 67 -12.35 -12.10 13.93
CA GLU A 67 -11.51 -10.92 14.07
C GLU A 67 -10.52 -10.79 12.91
N GLY A 68 -9.84 -11.87 12.51
CA GLY A 68 -8.93 -11.88 11.38
C GLY A 68 -9.60 -11.41 10.10
N VAL A 69 -10.81 -11.90 9.79
CA VAL A 69 -11.58 -11.43 8.63
C VAL A 69 -11.95 -9.95 8.74
N GLN A 70 -12.33 -9.48 9.92
CA GLN A 70 -12.61 -8.06 10.14
C GLN A 70 -11.35 -7.20 9.91
N LEU A 71 -10.22 -7.57 10.50
CA LEU A 71 -8.94 -6.89 10.31
C LEU A 71 -8.49 -6.90 8.86
N PHE A 72 -8.68 -8.02 8.15
CA PHE A 72 -8.39 -8.12 6.72
C PHE A 72 -9.19 -7.08 5.92
N VAL A 73 -10.52 -7.08 6.09
CA VAL A 73 -11.42 -6.19 5.35
C VAL A 73 -11.14 -4.72 5.67
N LEU A 74 -10.94 -4.39 6.95
CA LEU A 74 -10.59 -3.04 7.38
C LEU A 74 -9.24 -2.59 6.84
N SER A 75 -8.21 -3.45 6.92
CA SER A 75 -6.87 -3.12 6.43
C SER A 75 -6.85 -2.99 4.92
N PHE A 76 -7.51 -3.89 4.18
CA PHE A 76 -7.56 -3.82 2.72
C PHE A 76 -8.37 -2.58 2.27
N GLY A 77 -9.58 -2.41 2.82
CA GLY A 77 -10.47 -1.32 2.46
C GLY A 77 -9.88 0.06 2.78
N SER A 78 -9.22 0.22 3.93
CA SER A 78 -8.59 1.49 4.33
C SER A 78 -7.44 1.89 3.41
N VAL A 79 -6.66 0.95 2.87
CA VAL A 79 -5.60 1.25 1.90
C VAL A 79 -6.18 1.83 0.62
N PHE A 80 -7.25 1.22 0.06
CA PHE A 80 -7.89 1.73 -1.15
C PHE A 80 -8.59 3.06 -0.93
N LEU A 81 -9.38 3.16 0.15
CA LEU A 81 -10.08 4.39 0.48
C LEU A 81 -9.09 5.54 0.69
N GLY A 82 -8.03 5.30 1.47
CA GLY A 82 -6.97 6.26 1.74
C GLY A 82 -6.23 6.68 0.47
N LEU A 83 -5.91 5.73 -0.42
CA LEU A 83 -5.25 6.02 -1.68
C LEU A 83 -6.11 6.89 -2.59
N PHE A 84 -7.37 6.50 -2.84
CA PHE A 84 -8.24 7.25 -3.74
C PHE A 84 -8.59 8.64 -3.19
N LEU A 85 -8.89 8.72 -1.90
CA LEU A 85 -9.18 10.01 -1.25
C LEU A 85 -7.96 10.92 -1.29
N SER A 86 -6.77 10.41 -0.96
CA SER A 86 -5.54 11.20 -0.97
C SER A 86 -5.16 11.65 -2.38
N ALA A 87 -5.31 10.78 -3.38
CA ALA A 87 -5.05 11.12 -4.77
C ALA A 87 -5.99 12.22 -5.28
N TRP A 88 -7.28 12.14 -4.93
CA TRP A 88 -8.26 13.15 -5.27
C TRP A 88 -7.96 14.50 -4.61
N ILE A 89 -7.64 14.50 -3.31
CA ILE A 89 -7.25 15.73 -2.59
C ILE A 89 -5.98 16.33 -3.22
N LEU A 90 -4.95 15.52 -3.47
CA LEU A 90 -3.69 15.99 -4.03
C LEU A 90 -3.85 16.57 -5.44
N ASP A 91 -4.63 15.94 -6.30
CA ASP A 91 -4.93 16.48 -7.64
C ASP A 91 -5.57 17.87 -7.54
N LYS A 92 -6.58 18.03 -6.67
CA LYS A 92 -7.22 19.32 -6.44
C LYS A 92 -6.27 20.37 -5.85
N LEU A 93 -5.38 19.96 -4.95
CA LEU A 93 -4.37 20.85 -4.39
C LEU A 93 -3.38 21.31 -5.47
N PHE A 94 -2.89 20.41 -6.32
CA PHE A 94 -1.95 20.77 -7.39
C PHE A 94 -2.57 21.72 -8.41
N VAL A 95 -3.81 21.47 -8.83
CA VAL A 95 -4.54 22.40 -9.71
C VAL A 95 -4.70 23.77 -9.05
N ARG A 96 -5.08 23.82 -7.77
CA ARG A 96 -5.37 25.08 -7.07
C ARG A 96 -4.12 25.90 -6.74
N PHE A 97 -3.05 25.25 -6.28
CA PHE A 97 -1.87 25.93 -5.74
C PHE A 97 -0.71 26.04 -6.73
N ILE A 98 -0.57 25.08 -7.65
CA ILE A 98 0.54 25.02 -8.62
C ILE A 98 0.06 25.45 -10.02
N GLY A 99 -1.24 25.34 -10.30
CA GLY A 99 -1.80 25.67 -11.61
C GLY A 99 -1.55 24.61 -12.68
N THR A 100 -1.24 23.37 -12.27
CA THR A 100 -1.09 22.24 -13.19
C THR A 100 -2.46 21.79 -13.71
N PRO A 101 -2.54 21.23 -14.93
CA PRO A 101 -3.76 20.56 -15.38
C PRO A 101 -4.08 19.37 -14.45
N ALA A 102 -5.36 19.08 -14.27
CA ALA A 102 -5.81 17.95 -13.47
C ALA A 102 -5.33 16.63 -14.10
N ASP A 103 -4.63 15.82 -13.31
CA ASP A 103 -4.09 14.53 -13.71
C ASP A 103 -4.15 13.57 -12.52
N TYR A 104 -5.36 13.08 -12.28
CA TYR A 104 -5.64 12.14 -11.20
C TYR A 104 -4.74 10.90 -11.26
N LYS A 105 -4.39 10.41 -12.46
CA LYS A 105 -3.52 9.24 -12.61
C LYS A 105 -2.15 9.49 -12.00
N LYS A 106 -1.55 10.66 -12.23
CA LYS A 106 -0.26 11.03 -11.63
C LYS A 106 -0.36 11.19 -10.11
N ALA A 107 -1.43 11.81 -9.62
CA ALA A 107 -1.66 11.92 -8.17
C ALA A 107 -1.83 10.53 -7.53
N GLU A 108 -2.56 9.61 -8.17
CA GLU A 108 -2.75 8.23 -7.72
C GLU A 108 -1.43 7.46 -7.65
N ILE A 109 -0.60 7.55 -8.69
CA ILE A 109 0.74 6.93 -8.73
C ILE A 109 1.66 7.51 -7.65
N LEU A 110 1.64 8.83 -7.47
CA LEU A 110 2.42 9.51 -6.44
C LEU A 110 2.05 9.01 -5.05
N VAL A 111 0.75 8.94 -4.74
CA VAL A 111 0.24 8.42 -3.47
C VAL A 111 0.60 6.96 -3.28
N ALA A 112 0.37 6.11 -4.29
CA ALA A 112 0.65 4.68 -4.22
C ALA A 112 2.10 4.39 -3.83
N TYR A 113 3.07 5.03 -4.50
CA TYR A 113 4.48 4.84 -4.21
C TYR A 113 4.94 5.52 -2.91
N THR A 114 4.29 6.61 -2.50
CA THR A 114 4.58 7.26 -1.21
C THR A 114 4.05 6.45 -0.03
N LEU A 115 2.95 5.70 -0.20
CA LEU A 115 2.40 4.80 0.81
C LEU A 115 3.26 3.54 1.01
N THR A 116 4.11 3.20 0.06
CA THR A 116 4.91 1.97 0.08
C THR A 116 5.71 1.75 1.38
N PRO A 117 6.49 2.72 1.89
CA PRO A 117 7.25 2.52 3.12
C PRO A 117 6.31 2.26 4.31
N VAL A 118 5.17 2.94 4.36
CA VAL A 118 4.16 2.76 5.43
C VAL A 118 3.59 1.34 5.39
N LEU A 119 3.22 0.84 4.21
CA LEU A 119 2.71 -0.53 4.05
C LEU A 119 3.77 -1.58 4.39
N VAL A 120 5.01 -1.36 3.99
CA VAL A 120 6.12 -2.27 4.32
C VAL A 120 6.38 -2.29 5.83
N VAL A 121 6.43 -1.12 6.48
CA VAL A 121 6.55 -1.05 7.94
C VAL A 121 5.38 -1.76 8.61
N SER A 122 4.14 -1.53 8.17
CA SER A 122 2.96 -2.20 8.73
C SER A 122 3.03 -3.73 8.59
N ILE A 123 3.51 -4.25 7.46
CA ILE A 123 3.71 -5.69 7.24
C ILE A 123 4.74 -6.23 8.22
N LEU A 124 5.90 -5.56 8.30
CA LEU A 124 7.00 -6.01 9.16
C LEU A 124 6.62 -5.92 10.64
N THR A 125 6.00 -4.84 11.09
CA THR A 125 5.62 -4.68 12.49
C THR A 125 4.58 -5.71 12.91
N ARG A 126 3.56 -5.99 12.09
CA ARG A 126 2.55 -7.01 12.39
C ARG A 126 3.09 -8.43 12.37
N LEU A 127 4.16 -8.69 11.63
CA LEU A 127 4.82 -9.99 11.66
C LEU A 127 5.78 -10.08 12.85
N PHE A 128 6.57 -9.04 13.13
CA PHE A 128 7.57 -9.08 14.19
C PHE A 128 7.03 -8.85 15.59
N SER A 129 5.97 -8.04 15.77
CA SER A 129 5.33 -7.85 17.09
C SER A 129 4.80 -9.17 17.62
N GLU A 130 4.24 -10.00 16.73
CA GLU A 130 3.58 -11.25 17.08
C GLU A 130 4.53 -12.47 17.10
N LEU A 131 5.72 -12.36 16.47
CA LEU A 131 6.67 -13.49 16.38
C LEU A 131 7.81 -13.43 17.40
N TRP A 132 8.10 -12.28 18.01
CA TRP A 132 9.26 -12.10 18.90
C TRP A 132 8.94 -11.80 20.37
N PHE A 133 7.67 -11.86 20.79
CA PHE A 133 7.25 -11.74 22.18
C PHE A 133 6.11 -12.72 22.48
#